data_AF-A0A968ZCW9-F1
#
_entry.id   AF-A0A968ZCW9-F1
#
_cell.length_a   1.000
_cell.length_b   1.000
_cell.length_c   1.000
_cell.angle_alpha   90.00
_cell.angle_beta   90.00
_cell.angle_gamma   90.00
#
_symmetry.space_group_name_H-M   'P 1'
#
loop_
_entity.id
_entity.type
_entity.pdbx_description
1 polymer ?
#
loop_
_entity_poly.entity_id
_entity_poly.type
_entity_poly.pdbx_seq_one_letter_code
_entity_poly.pdbx_strand_id
1 'polypeptide(L)'
;SWAATSRAIRVFDTGAGIDPADLPRVFEPFFTTKEVGKGTGLGLSQVHGFLHQSGGQIEINSAPGKGTSVDIYLPGQSAAVLPIAAAKFGENPLPRGSREEAILVVEDELQLRLLTVENLRELGYTVHGVDNNQRAVFFGPQGDTRWNQQRLAADLKASSTTSSTSATAPA
;
A
#
# COMPACT_ATOMS: atom_id res chain seq x y z
N SER A 1 -16.15 19.05 -22.54
CA SER A 1 -16.41 18.21 -23.72
C SER A 1 -15.16 17.41 -24.02
N TRP A 2 -15.24 16.08 -24.11
CA TRP A 2 -14.10 15.16 -24.28
C TRP A 2 -13.81 14.83 -25.75
N ALA A 3 -14.18 15.72 -26.66
CA ALA A 3 -14.09 15.52 -28.12
C ALA A 3 -12.67 15.71 -28.69
N ALA A 4 -11.66 15.13 -28.02
CA ALA A 4 -10.30 14.97 -28.51
C ALA A 4 -9.86 13.52 -28.27
N THR A 5 -10.19 12.64 -29.22
CA THR A 5 -9.61 11.31 -29.44
C THR A 5 -9.53 10.35 -28.22
N SER A 6 -10.45 10.38 -27.25
CA SER A 6 -10.43 9.43 -26.12
C SER A 6 -10.48 7.96 -26.59
N ARG A 7 -9.72 7.08 -25.93
CA ARG A 7 -9.78 5.62 -26.14
C ARG A 7 -10.56 5.01 -24.99
N ALA A 8 -11.46 4.08 -25.29
CA ALA A 8 -12.26 3.39 -24.28
C ALA A 8 -12.04 1.87 -24.37
N ILE A 9 -11.90 1.23 -23.21
CA ILE A 9 -11.86 -0.23 -23.07
C ILE A 9 -13.01 -0.61 -22.14
N ARG A 10 -13.89 -1.49 -22.60
CA ARG A 10 -14.97 -2.07 -21.79
C ARG A 10 -14.68 -3.55 -21.54
N VAL A 11 -14.71 -3.95 -20.29
CA VAL A 11 -14.66 -5.36 -19.87
C VAL A 11 -15.97 -5.68 -19.18
N PHE A 12 -16.63 -6.75 -19.58
CA PHE A 12 -17.86 -7.19 -18.93
C PHE A 12 -17.87 -8.69 -18.66
N ASP A 13 -18.60 -9.07 -17.63
CA ASP A 13 -18.89 -10.45 -17.28
C ASP A 13 -20.37 -10.61 -16.95
N THR A 14 -20.84 -11.86 -16.92
CA THR A 14 -22.21 -12.25 -16.55
C THR A 14 -22.26 -12.97 -15.20
N GLY A 15 -21.30 -12.68 -14.32
CA GLY A 15 -21.16 -13.31 -13.01
C GLY A 15 -22.18 -12.81 -11.99
N ALA A 16 -21.87 -13.02 -10.70
CA ALA A 16 -22.77 -12.68 -9.60
C ALA A 16 -23.02 -11.16 -9.43
N GLY A 17 -22.20 -10.31 -10.04
CA GLY A 17 -22.24 -8.86 -9.82
C GLY A 17 -21.71 -8.45 -8.44
N ILE A 18 -21.79 -7.16 -8.14
CA ILE A 18 -21.30 -6.53 -6.92
C ILE A 18 -22.49 -5.95 -6.15
N ASP A 19 -22.49 -6.10 -4.82
CA ASP A 19 -23.49 -5.48 -3.96
C ASP A 19 -23.34 -3.94 -4.01
N PRO A 20 -24.42 -3.16 -4.16
CA PRO A 20 -24.35 -1.70 -4.13
C PRO A 20 -23.65 -1.12 -2.90
N ALA A 21 -23.69 -1.81 -1.76
CA ALA A 21 -22.99 -1.41 -0.54
C ALA A 21 -21.45 -1.52 -0.66
N ASP A 22 -20.96 -2.41 -1.52
CA ASP A 22 -19.53 -2.65 -1.73
C ASP A 22 -18.93 -1.77 -2.84
N LEU A 23 -19.75 -1.29 -3.78
CA LEU A 23 -19.32 -0.45 -4.91
C LEU A 23 -18.42 0.75 -4.51
N PRO A 24 -18.69 1.50 -3.42
CA PRO A 24 -17.82 2.60 -3.00
C PRO A 24 -16.41 2.16 -2.58
N ARG A 25 -16.26 0.89 -2.20
CA ARG A 25 -15.04 0.33 -1.59
C ARG A 25 -14.22 -0.53 -2.54
N VAL A 26 -14.73 -0.84 -3.74
CA VAL A 26 -14.04 -1.72 -4.72
C VAL A 26 -12.66 -1.23 -5.16
N PHE A 27 -12.37 0.06 -4.95
CA PHE A 27 -11.07 0.67 -5.23
C PHE A 27 -10.16 0.76 -4.00
N GLU A 28 -10.63 0.41 -2.81
CA GLU A 28 -9.82 0.38 -1.59
C GLU A 28 -8.79 -0.76 -1.70
N PRO A 29 -7.51 -0.50 -1.39
CA PRO A 29 -6.50 -1.54 -1.34
C PRO A 29 -6.90 -2.65 -0.37
N PHE A 30 -6.68 -3.90 -0.79
CA PHE A 30 -6.98 -5.12 -0.03
C PHE A 30 -8.46 -5.43 0.20
N PHE A 31 -9.38 -4.59 -0.29
CA PHE A 31 -10.80 -4.91 -0.20
C PHE A 31 -11.17 -6.08 -1.12
N THR A 32 -11.80 -7.11 -0.56
CA THR A 32 -12.34 -8.23 -1.33
C THR A 32 -13.53 -8.86 -0.63
N THR A 33 -14.53 -9.27 -1.41
CA THR A 33 -15.67 -10.10 -0.97
C THR A 33 -15.42 -11.59 -1.22
N LYS A 34 -14.27 -11.95 -1.79
CA LYS A 34 -13.88 -13.33 -2.05
C LYS A 34 -13.43 -14.01 -0.76
N GLU A 35 -13.50 -15.33 -0.74
CA GLU A 35 -12.97 -16.14 0.35
C GLU A 35 -11.47 -15.90 0.58
N VAL A 36 -11.02 -16.17 1.81
CA VAL A 36 -9.62 -16.03 2.21
C VAL A 36 -8.72 -16.82 1.24
N GLY A 37 -7.69 -16.15 0.72
CA GLY A 37 -6.74 -16.74 -0.23
C GLY A 37 -7.21 -16.81 -1.69
N LYS A 38 -8.43 -16.38 -2.02
CA LYS A 38 -8.95 -16.35 -3.41
C LYS A 38 -8.76 -15.00 -4.12
N GLY A 39 -8.08 -14.06 -3.48
CA GLY A 39 -7.73 -12.77 -4.05
C GLY A 39 -7.11 -11.86 -3.01
N THR A 40 -6.15 -11.03 -3.42
CA THR A 40 -5.49 -10.05 -2.56
C THR A 40 -6.28 -8.75 -2.41
N GLY A 41 -7.32 -8.55 -3.20
CA GLY A 41 -8.09 -7.29 -3.22
C GLY A 41 -7.37 -6.11 -3.88
N LEU A 42 -6.25 -6.34 -4.60
CA LEU A 42 -5.43 -5.25 -5.14
C LEU A 42 -5.69 -4.89 -6.62
N GLY A 43 -6.47 -5.69 -7.35
CA GLY A 43 -6.61 -5.50 -8.80
C GLY A 43 -7.23 -4.15 -9.19
N LEU A 44 -8.43 -3.86 -8.67
CA LEU A 44 -9.12 -2.60 -8.98
C LEU A 44 -8.44 -1.37 -8.36
N SER A 45 -7.82 -1.50 -7.19
CA SER A 45 -7.05 -0.41 -6.60
C SER A 45 -5.83 -0.03 -7.46
N GLN A 46 -5.15 -1.01 -8.06
CA GLN A 46 -4.05 -0.76 -9.00
C GLN A 46 -4.54 -0.10 -10.30
N VAL A 47 -5.66 -0.58 -10.86
CA VAL A 47 -6.25 0.02 -12.07
C VAL A 47 -6.67 1.47 -11.82
N HIS A 48 -7.32 1.74 -10.69
CA HIS A 48 -7.71 3.09 -10.31
C HIS A 48 -6.50 4.03 -10.17
N GLY A 49 -5.42 3.57 -9.52
CA GLY A 49 -4.17 4.31 -9.41
C GLY A 49 -3.53 4.61 -10.78
N PHE A 50 -3.46 3.61 -11.66
CA PHE A 50 -2.95 3.78 -13.02
C PHE A 50 -3.74 4.80 -13.82
N LEU A 51 -5.07 4.76 -13.73
CA LEU A 51 -5.93 5.68 -14.48
C LEU A 51 -5.85 7.10 -13.95
N HIS A 52 -5.82 7.28 -12.63
CA HIS A 52 -5.61 8.59 -12.04
C HIS A 52 -4.29 9.22 -12.52
N GLN A 53 -3.20 8.44 -12.55
CA GLN A 53 -1.89 8.88 -13.03
C GLN A 53 -1.87 9.17 -14.54
N SER A 54 -2.64 8.42 -15.31
CA SER A 54 -2.72 8.55 -16.77
C SER A 54 -3.70 9.64 -17.23
N GLY A 55 -4.34 10.37 -16.30
CA GLY A 55 -5.43 11.31 -16.64
C GLY A 55 -6.65 10.62 -17.24
N GLY A 56 -6.82 9.34 -16.96
CA GLY A 56 -7.95 8.51 -17.37
C GLY A 56 -9.07 8.48 -16.34
N GLN A 57 -10.15 7.77 -16.68
CA GLN A 57 -11.32 7.58 -15.83
C GLN A 57 -11.77 6.12 -15.87
N ILE A 58 -12.39 5.66 -14.78
CA ILE A 58 -13.02 4.35 -14.66
C ILE A 58 -14.46 4.50 -14.20
N GLU A 59 -15.35 3.72 -14.78
CA GLU A 59 -16.75 3.59 -14.38
C GLU A 59 -17.09 2.11 -14.22
N ILE A 60 -17.77 1.76 -13.12
CA ILE A 60 -18.21 0.40 -12.85
C ILE A 60 -19.73 0.39 -12.78
N ASN A 61 -20.36 -0.43 -13.60
CA ASN A 61 -21.77 -0.73 -13.54
C ASN A 61 -21.96 -2.20 -13.19
N SER A 62 -22.55 -2.48 -12.04
CA SER A 62 -22.76 -3.84 -11.55
C SER A 62 -24.02 -3.90 -10.71
N ALA A 63 -24.70 -5.05 -10.76
CA ALA A 63 -25.82 -5.34 -9.87
C ALA A 63 -25.87 -6.85 -9.56
N PRO A 64 -26.37 -7.24 -8.38
CA PRO A 64 -26.50 -8.64 -8.01
C PRO A 64 -27.26 -9.45 -9.08
N GLY A 65 -26.66 -10.53 -9.54
CA GLY A 65 -27.21 -11.43 -10.58
C GLY A 65 -27.23 -10.87 -12.00
N LYS A 66 -26.61 -9.71 -12.25
CA LYS A 66 -26.55 -9.08 -13.58
C LYS A 66 -25.14 -9.02 -14.18
N GLY A 67 -24.13 -9.51 -13.45
CA GLY A 67 -22.73 -9.37 -13.83
C GLY A 67 -22.19 -7.97 -13.60
N THR A 68 -21.03 -7.67 -14.19
CA THR A 68 -20.33 -6.39 -14.04
C THR A 68 -19.85 -5.90 -15.40
N SER A 69 -19.89 -4.58 -15.61
CA SER A 69 -19.20 -3.87 -16.70
C SER A 69 -18.25 -2.85 -16.09
N VAL A 70 -17.01 -2.85 -16.56
CA VAL A 70 -15.97 -1.89 -16.20
C VAL A 70 -15.55 -1.14 -17.45
N ASP A 71 -15.75 0.17 -17.45
CA ASP A 71 -15.43 1.06 -18.54
C ASP A 71 -14.22 1.90 -18.18
N ILE A 72 -13.17 1.83 -18.99
CA ILE A 72 -11.92 2.52 -18.80
C ILE A 72 -11.74 3.52 -19.94
N TYR A 73 -11.59 4.79 -19.61
CA TYR A 73 -11.38 5.89 -20.55
C TYR A 73 -9.98 6.44 -20.40
N LEU A 74 -9.24 6.53 -21.50
CA LEU A 74 -7.90 7.08 -21.57
C LEU A 74 -7.87 8.31 -22.48
N PRO A 75 -7.09 9.34 -22.15
CA PRO A 75 -6.95 10.51 -23.00
C PRO A 75 -6.33 10.12 -24.34
N GLY A 76 -6.89 10.67 -25.42
CA GLY A 76 -6.28 10.58 -26.75
C GLY A 76 -5.11 11.54 -26.88
N GLN A 77 -4.11 11.19 -27.69
CA GLN A 77 -3.06 12.14 -28.03
C GLN A 77 -3.63 13.28 -28.88
N SER A 78 -3.92 14.42 -28.24
CA SER A 78 -3.76 15.78 -28.77
C SER A 78 -4.07 16.80 -27.67
N ALA A 79 -3.11 17.00 -26.77
CA ALA A 79 -2.88 18.22 -26.00
C ALA A 79 -1.79 17.88 -24.99
N ALA A 80 -0.80 18.76 -24.90
CA ALA A 80 0.29 18.79 -23.93
C ALA A 80 0.16 17.74 -22.82
N VAL A 81 1.10 16.78 -22.82
CA VAL A 81 1.54 16.14 -21.59
C VAL A 81 1.76 17.29 -20.62
N LEU A 82 0.79 17.55 -19.73
CA LEU A 82 1.06 18.36 -18.55
C LEU A 82 2.32 17.74 -17.99
N PRO A 83 3.39 18.52 -17.72
CA PRO A 83 4.55 17.96 -17.07
C PRO A 83 4.00 17.37 -15.78
N ILE A 84 3.91 16.06 -15.76
CA ILE A 84 3.65 15.31 -14.56
C ILE A 84 4.80 15.80 -13.68
N ALA A 85 4.49 16.46 -12.56
CA ALA A 85 5.40 16.41 -11.44
C ALA A 85 5.46 14.93 -11.09
N ALA A 86 6.31 14.22 -11.81
CA ALA A 86 6.51 12.81 -11.65
C ALA A 86 6.88 12.66 -10.18
N ALA A 87 6.05 11.98 -9.41
CA ALA A 87 6.64 11.03 -8.50
C ALA A 87 7.47 10.13 -9.42
N LYS A 88 8.77 10.45 -9.53
CA LYS A 88 9.73 9.84 -10.45
C LYS A 88 9.91 8.37 -10.07
N PHE A 89 8.95 7.53 -10.40
CA PHE A 89 9.21 6.11 -10.61
C PHE A 89 9.72 5.97 -12.04
N GLY A 90 11.01 6.22 -12.27
CA GLY A 90 11.62 5.85 -13.55
C GLY A 90 12.84 6.62 -14.08
N GLU A 91 13.23 7.77 -13.54
CA GLU A 91 14.43 8.50 -14.01
C GLU A 91 15.20 9.22 -12.90
N ASN A 92 14.97 8.86 -11.64
CA ASN A 92 15.97 9.13 -10.62
C ASN A 92 16.84 7.87 -10.54
N PRO A 93 18.18 7.97 -10.48
CA PRO A 93 18.95 6.82 -10.03
C PRO A 93 18.30 6.31 -8.74
N LEU A 94 18.09 5.00 -8.64
CA LEU A 94 17.53 4.39 -7.43
C LEU A 94 18.25 5.02 -6.23
N PRO A 95 17.54 5.54 -5.22
CA PRO A 95 18.17 6.17 -4.07
C PRO A 95 19.19 5.20 -3.52
N ARG A 96 20.47 5.55 -3.67
CA ARG A 96 21.55 4.71 -3.17
C ARG A 96 21.70 4.99 -1.69
N GLY A 97 21.71 3.93 -0.91
CA GLY A 97 22.02 4.01 0.50
C GLY A 97 23.46 4.42 0.72
N SER A 98 23.68 5.08 1.84
CA SER A 98 24.98 5.20 2.47
C SER A 98 25.15 4.10 3.53
N ARG A 99 26.39 3.77 3.90
CA ARG A 99 26.67 2.81 4.98
C ARG A 99 26.14 3.27 6.35
N GLU A 100 25.78 4.54 6.48
CA GLU A 100 25.24 5.17 7.68
C GLU A 100 23.72 4.96 7.82
N GLU A 101 23.06 4.58 6.73
CA GLU A 101 21.64 4.24 6.69
C GLU A 101 21.49 2.74 6.83
N ALA A 102 20.74 2.32 7.86
CA ALA A 102 20.49 0.92 8.08
C ALA A 102 18.98 0.60 8.09
N ILE A 103 18.62 -0.45 7.34
CA ILE A 103 17.25 -0.91 7.09
C ILE A 103 17.04 -2.26 7.79
N LEU A 104 15.93 -2.39 8.50
CA LEU A 104 15.50 -3.64 9.10
C LEU A 104 14.34 -4.22 8.29
N VAL A 105 14.56 -5.39 7.70
CA VAL A 105 13.55 -6.15 6.96
C VAL A 105 12.96 -7.19 7.90
N VAL A 106 11.65 -7.10 8.16
CA VAL A 106 10.90 -8.10 8.92
C VAL A 106 10.04 -8.87 7.91
N GLU A 107 10.42 -10.12 7.66
CA GLU A 107 9.80 -10.97 6.64
C GLU A 107 9.86 -12.42 7.12
N ASP A 108 8.72 -13.10 7.18
CA ASP A 108 8.60 -14.44 7.79
C ASP A 108 9.03 -15.55 6.80
N GLU A 109 8.84 -15.32 5.50
CA GLU A 109 9.28 -16.23 4.46
C GLU A 109 10.78 -16.06 4.14
N LEU A 110 11.56 -17.12 4.39
CA LEU A 110 13.02 -17.10 4.23
C LEU A 110 13.48 -16.63 2.84
N GLN A 111 12.85 -17.12 1.77
CA GLN A 111 13.27 -16.82 0.41
C GLN A 111 13.01 -15.35 0.04
N LEU A 112 11.85 -14.82 0.45
CA LEU A 112 11.51 -13.41 0.24
C LEU A 112 12.39 -12.49 1.08
N ARG A 113 12.70 -12.87 2.33
CA ARG A 113 13.61 -12.12 3.19
C ARG A 113 15.00 -12.01 2.58
N LEU A 114 15.55 -13.12 2.10
CA LEU A 114 16.89 -13.15 1.49
C LEU A 114 16.94 -12.30 0.22
N LEU A 115 15.95 -12.45 -0.66
CA LEU A 115 15.85 -11.66 -1.89
C LEU A 115 15.76 -10.16 -1.60
N THR A 116 14.92 -9.77 -0.64
CA THR A 116 14.70 -8.36 -0.27
C THR A 116 15.95 -7.74 0.36
N VAL A 117 16.62 -8.49 1.25
CA VAL A 117 17.87 -8.05 1.87
C VAL A 117 18.96 -7.84 0.82
N GLU A 118 19.09 -8.76 -0.13
CA GLU A 118 20.11 -8.67 -1.18
C GLU A 118 19.87 -7.46 -2.09
N ASN A 119 18.64 -7.30 -2.58
CA ASN A 119 18.27 -6.17 -3.45
C ASN A 119 18.57 -4.81 -2.79
N LEU A 120 18.28 -4.68 -1.49
CA LEU A 120 18.55 -3.43 -0.77
C LEU A 120 20.05 -3.21 -0.50
N ARG A 121 20.85 -4.27 -0.33
CA ARG A 121 22.31 -4.15 -0.20
C ARG A 121 22.97 -3.76 -1.51
N GLU A 122 22.48 -4.26 -2.64
CA GLU A 122 22.95 -3.84 -3.96
C GLU A 122 22.74 -2.34 -4.20
N LEU A 123 21.74 -1.75 -3.54
CA LEU A 123 21.50 -0.30 -3.54
C LEU A 123 22.39 0.48 -2.56
N GLY A 124 23.26 -0.19 -1.78
CA GLY A 124 24.27 0.44 -0.92
C GLY A 124 23.86 0.62 0.54
N TYR A 125 22.68 0.13 0.95
CA TYR A 125 22.22 0.21 2.33
C TYR A 125 22.87 -0.86 3.21
N THR A 126 23.00 -0.56 4.50
CA THR A 126 23.25 -1.59 5.51
C THR A 126 21.91 -2.26 5.84
N VAL A 127 21.77 -3.58 5.62
CA VAL A 127 20.46 -4.25 5.76
C VAL A 127 20.54 -5.45 6.71
N HIS A 128 19.61 -5.49 7.66
CA HIS A 128 19.41 -6.60 8.60
C HIS A 128 18.06 -7.26 8.35
N GLY A 129 18.03 -8.58 8.20
CA GLY A 129 16.80 -9.35 8.04
C GLY A 129 16.45 -10.13 9.30
N VAL A 130 15.20 -10.06 9.74
CA VAL A 130 14.65 -10.85 10.85
C VAL A 130 13.37 -11.56 10.42
N ASP A 131 13.09 -12.70 11.06
CA ASP A 131 11.93 -13.57 10.80
C ASP A 131 10.66 -13.12 11.51
N ASN A 132 10.76 -12.20 12.46
CA ASN A 132 9.61 -11.64 13.17
C ASN A 132 9.94 -10.32 13.86
N ASN A 133 8.89 -9.63 14.33
CA ASN A 133 8.97 -8.36 15.03
C ASN A 133 9.55 -8.45 16.45
N GLN A 134 9.54 -9.63 17.09
CA GLN A 134 10.11 -9.82 18.43
C GLN A 134 11.64 -9.86 18.43
N ARG A 135 12.23 -10.22 17.29
CA ARG A 135 13.67 -10.20 17.03
C ARG A 135 14.15 -8.90 16.38
N ALA A 136 13.22 -7.99 16.07
CA ALA A 136 13.51 -6.68 15.50
C ALA A 136 14.10 -5.72 16.55
N VAL A 137 15.35 -5.94 16.94
CA VAL A 137 16.11 -4.98 17.76
C VAL A 137 17.23 -4.41 16.91
N PHE A 138 17.14 -3.12 16.61
CA PHE A 138 18.09 -2.41 15.77
C PHE A 138 19.11 -1.64 16.62
N PHE A 139 20.40 -1.78 16.28
CA PHE A 139 21.49 -1.01 16.86
C PHE A 139 22.03 -0.08 15.76
N GLY A 140 21.90 1.24 15.97
CA GLY A 140 22.40 2.23 15.01
C GLY A 140 23.94 2.29 14.92
N PRO A 141 24.51 2.99 13.93
CA PRO A 141 25.95 2.99 13.62
C PRO A 141 26.83 3.62 14.71
N GLN A 142 26.24 4.41 15.61
CA GLN A 142 26.88 4.84 16.84
C GLN A 142 26.25 4.02 17.96
N GLY A 143 27.04 3.17 18.61
CA GLY A 143 26.64 2.31 19.72
C GLY A 143 26.25 3.08 20.98
N ASP A 144 25.38 4.08 20.85
CA ASP A 144 24.85 4.85 21.95
C ASP A 144 23.65 4.08 22.52
N THR A 145 23.89 3.41 23.65
CA THR A 145 22.95 2.54 24.37
C THR A 145 21.74 3.30 24.95
N ARG A 146 21.59 4.58 24.61
CA ARG A 146 20.59 5.49 25.17
C ARG A 146 19.20 5.35 24.55
N TRP A 147 19.05 4.71 23.38
CA TRP A 147 17.75 4.69 22.71
C TRP A 147 16.73 3.70 23.31
N ASN A 148 17.13 2.60 23.95
CA ASN A 148 16.24 1.43 23.99
C ASN A 148 15.91 0.76 25.34
N GLN A 149 16.02 1.46 26.48
CA GLN A 149 15.42 0.93 27.73
C GLN A 149 14.54 1.92 28.48
N GLN A 150 14.88 3.21 28.53
CA GLN A 150 14.08 4.17 29.31
C GLN A 150 12.79 4.61 28.62
N ARG A 151 12.76 4.75 27.27
CA ARG A 151 11.53 5.10 26.54
C ARG A 151 10.58 3.92 26.38
N LEU A 152 11.08 2.73 26.07
CA LEU A 152 10.24 1.53 25.97
C LEU A 152 9.57 1.20 27.32
N ALA A 153 10.28 1.35 28.44
CA ALA A 153 9.70 1.17 29.78
C ALA A 153 8.71 2.29 30.15
N ALA A 154 8.93 3.54 29.68
CA ALA A 154 8.02 4.65 29.90
C ALA A 154 6.73 4.51 29.08
N ASP A 155 6.83 4.12 27.81
CA ASP A 155 5.69 3.94 26.92
C ASP A 155 4.87 2.70 27.32
N LEU A 156 5.51 1.61 27.75
CA LEU A 156 4.82 0.44 28.30
C LEU A 156 4.11 0.73 29.64
N LYS A 157 4.69 1.57 30.52
CA LYS A 157 4.02 2.03 31.75
C LYS A 157 2.88 3.01 31.48
N ALA A 158 3.03 3.88 30.47
CA ALA A 158 1.98 4.81 30.07
C ALA A 158 0.77 4.06 29.49
N SER A 159 0.99 2.99 28.75
CA SER A 159 -0.09 2.15 28.20
C SER A 159 -0.76 1.23 29.23
N SER A 160 -0.13 0.95 30.38
CA SER A 160 -0.74 0.13 31.45
C SER A 160 -1.59 0.92 32.46
N THR A 161 -1.61 2.25 32.40
CA THR A 161 -2.28 3.09 33.43
C THR A 161 -3.66 3.62 32.97
N THR A 162 -4.02 3.48 31.69
CA THR A 162 -5.26 4.06 31.14
C THR A 162 -6.47 3.11 31.13
N SER A 163 -6.37 1.94 31.75
CA SER A 163 -7.46 0.94 31.80
C SER A 163 -7.86 0.54 33.23
N SER A 164 -7.96 1.49 34.15
CA SER A 164 -8.80 1.28 35.35
C SER A 164 -9.24 2.59 36.02
N THR A 165 -10.35 3.20 35.57
CA THR A 165 -11.27 3.86 36.51
C THR A 165 -12.68 3.93 35.91
N SER A 166 -13.47 2.90 36.22
CA SER A 166 -14.93 2.91 36.12
C SER A 166 -15.55 3.66 37.30
N ALA A 167 -16.55 4.50 37.00
CA ALA A 167 -17.74 4.81 37.79
C ALA A 167 -17.60 5.17 39.28
N THR A 168 -18.02 6.40 39.64
CA THR A 168 -18.95 6.68 40.75
C THR A 168 -19.45 8.13 40.63
N ALA A 169 -20.75 8.30 40.44
CA ALA A 169 -21.48 9.56 40.63
C ALA A 169 -21.78 9.77 42.13
N PRO A 170 -22.06 11.00 42.57
CA PRO A 170 -23.21 11.14 43.46
C PRO A 170 -24.14 12.34 43.17
N ALA A 171 -25.33 12.14 43.74
CA ALA A 171 -26.54 12.94 43.89
C ALA A 171 -26.43 14.47 43.94
#